data_AF-A0A7X9JUU7-F1
#
_entry.id   AF-A0A7X9JUU7-F1
#
_cell.length_a   1.000
_cell.length_b   1.000
_cell.length_c   1.000
_cell.angle_alpha   90.00
_cell.angle_beta   90.00
_cell.angle_gamma   90.00
#
_symmetry.space_group_name_H-M   'P 1'
#
loop_
_entity.id
_entity.type
_entity.pdbx_description
1 polymer ?
#
loop_
_entity_poly.entity_id
_entity_poly.type
_entity_poly.pdbx_seq_one_letter_code
_entity_poly.pdbx_strand_id
1 'polypeptide(L)' 'MNLPYTMSPEMVADAVKSFKPKILYPYHFSMGETNMPRLQQLLKDEQSIELRVRGTR' A
#
# COMPACT_ATOMS: atom_id res chain seq x y z
N MET A 1 1.59 5.96 4.96
CA MET A 1 1.96 6.53 3.65
C MET A 1 1.99 8.03 3.81
N ASN A 2 3.11 8.55 4.28
CA ASN A 2 3.25 9.91 4.77
C ASN A 2 4.62 10.44 4.34
N LEU A 3 4.66 11.25 3.28
CA LEU A 3 5.89 11.90 2.83
C LEU A 3 6.21 13.10 3.75
N PRO A 4 7.49 13.45 3.94
CA PRO A 4 8.69 12.84 3.35
C PRO A 4 9.20 11.58 4.08
N TYR A 5 8.48 11.09 5.10
CA TYR A 5 8.98 10.05 6.00
C TYR A 5 8.91 8.62 5.45
N THR A 6 7.98 8.35 4.53
CA THR A 6 7.75 7.00 3.97
C THR A 6 7.46 7.08 2.46
N MET A 7 6.32 6.55 2.01
CA MET A 7 5.90 6.48 0.61
C MET A 7 4.48 7.00 0.47
N SER A 8 4.11 7.53 -0.71
CA SER A 8 2.70 7.76 -1.09
C SER A 8 2.04 6.44 -1.57
N PRO A 9 0.69 6.37 -1.69
CA PRO A 9 0.01 5.23 -2.29
C PRO A 9 0.52 4.85 -3.69
N GLU A 10 0.85 5.86 -4.50
CA GLU A 10 1.36 5.69 -5.86
C GLU A 10 2.75 5.05 -5.86
N MET A 11 3.64 5.50 -4.97
CA MET A 11 4.98 4.90 -4.82
C MET A 11 4.90 3.44 -4.36
N VAL A 12 3.98 3.13 -3.43
CA VAL A 12 3.76 1.74 -2.99
C VAL A 12 3.24 0.89 -4.15
N ALA A 13 2.27 1.39 -4.92
CA ALA A 13 1.73 0.65 -6.06
C ALA A 13 2.79 0.36 -7.12
N ASP A 14 3.64 1.33 -7.44
CA ASP A 14 4.74 1.18 -8.39
C ASP A 14 5.74 0.12 -7.91
N ALA A 15 6.18 0.23 -6.66
CA ALA A 15 7.06 -0.75 -6.05
C ALA A 15 6.46 -2.17 -6.11
N VAL A 16 5.22 -2.33 -5.64
CA VAL A 16 4.52 -3.62 -5.61
C VAL A 16 4.37 -4.24 -7.01
N LYS A 17 4.13 -3.43 -8.04
CA LYS A 17 4.04 -3.91 -9.43
C LYS A 17 5.39 -4.34 -10.00
N SER A 18 6.49 -3.76 -9.54
CA SER A 18 7.84 -4.09 -10.01
C SER A 18 8.32 -5.48 -9.59
N PHE A 19 8.04 -5.89 -8.34
CA PHE A 19 8.51 -7.18 -7.80
C PHE A 19 7.41 -8.19 -7.48
N LYS A 20 6.13 -7.80 -7.60
CA LYS A 20 4.95 -8.66 -7.55
C LYS A 20 4.94 -9.64 -6.34
N PRO A 21 4.88 -9.13 -5.10
CA PRO A 21 4.83 -9.99 -3.93
C PRO A 21 3.53 -10.80 -3.88
N LYS A 22 3.60 -12.03 -3.37
CA LYS A 22 2.38 -12.83 -3.14
C LYS A 22 1.44 -12.18 -2.12
N ILE A 23 1.99 -11.54 -1.09
CA ILE A 23 1.23 -10.92 0.00
C ILE A 23 1.85 -9.57 0.32
N LEU A 24 1.02 -8.53 0.37
CA LEU A 24 1.38 -7.18 0.78
C LEU A 24 0.77 -6.86 2.15
N TYR A 25 1.60 -6.53 3.12
CA TYR A 25 1.19 -6.00 4.41
C TYR A 25 1.58 -4.53 4.54
N PRO A 26 0.66 -3.59 4.29
CA PRO A 26 0.90 -2.19 4.57
C PRO A 26 1.15 -1.99 6.08
N TYR A 27 2.17 -1.22 6.41
CA TYR A 27 2.52 -0.84 7.78
C TYR A 27 2.84 0.66 7.84
N HIS A 28 2.85 1.24 9.05
CA HIS A 28 3.00 2.68 9.26
C HIS A 28 2.11 3.54 8.34
N PHE A 29 0.85 3.13 8.21
CA PHE A 29 -0.13 3.78 7.33
C PHE A 29 -1.21 4.55 8.10
N SER A 30 -1.14 4.65 9.43
CA SER A 30 -2.18 5.35 10.21
C SER A 30 -1.74 6.74 10.69
N MET A 31 -0.57 7.21 10.23
CA MET A 31 -0.05 8.53 10.53
C MET A 31 -0.37 9.50 9.38
N GLY A 32 -0.95 10.66 9.71
CA GLY A 32 -1.24 11.73 8.76
C GLY A 32 -2.32 11.38 7.72
N GLU A 33 -2.21 11.94 6.52
CA GLU A 33 -3.16 11.80 5.41
C GLU A 33 -2.98 10.49 4.62
N THR A 34 -2.85 9.37 5.32
CA THR A 34 -2.69 8.11 4.60
C THR A 34 -4.01 7.64 3.99
N ASN A 35 -4.06 7.57 2.66
CA ASN A 35 -5.23 7.10 1.93
C ASN A 35 -5.12 5.61 1.54
N MET A 36 -5.51 4.72 2.45
CA MET A 36 -5.60 3.28 2.17
C MET A 36 -6.59 2.91 1.05
N PRO A 37 -7.78 3.54 0.95
CA PRO A 37 -8.67 3.33 -0.20
C PRO A 37 -8.00 3.61 -1.55
N ARG A 38 -7.13 4.63 -1.63
CA ARG A 38 -6.36 4.93 -2.84
C ARG A 38 -5.42 3.80 -3.22
N LEU A 39 -4.70 3.22 -2.26
CA LEU A 39 -3.82 2.08 -2.51
C LEU A 39 -4.59 0.85 -3.01
N GLN A 40 -5.77 0.58 -2.43
CA GLN A 40 -6.65 -0.51 -2.90
C GLN A 40 -7.09 -0.30 -4.35
N GLN A 41 -7.46 0.93 -4.72
CA GLN A 41 -7.83 1.26 -6.09
C GLN A 41 -6.67 1.08 -7.08
N LEU A 42 -5.45 1.47 -6.70
CA LEU A 42 -4.25 1.36 -7.55
C LEU A 42 -3.81 -0.09 -7.81
N LEU A 43 -4.17 -1.00 -6.91
CA LEU A 43 -3.84 -2.43 -6.96
C LEU A 43 -5.02 -3.31 -7.40
N LYS A 44 -6.18 -2.74 -7.74
CA LYS A 44 -7.41 -3.50 -8.06
C LYS A 44 -7.23 -4.53 -9.18
N ASP A 45 -6.35 -4.25 -10.14
CA ASP A 45 -6.12 -5.07 -11.32
C ASP A 45 -5.05 -6.16 -11.06
N GLU A 46 -4.35 -6.08 -9.92
CA GLU A 46 -3.25 -6.98 -9.55
C GLU A 46 -3.76 -8.18 -8.74
N GLN A 47 -4.42 -9.12 -9.41
CA GLN A 47 -5.00 -10.32 -8.78
C GLN A 47 -3.97 -11.26 -8.14
N SER A 48 -2.69 -11.13 -8.50
CA SER A 48 -1.60 -11.96 -7.97
C SER A 48 -1.09 -11.52 -6.59
N ILE A 49 -1.52 -10.34 -6.11
CA ILE A 49 -1.05 -9.72 -4.88
C ILE A 49 -2.18 -9.72 -3.86
N GLU A 50 -1.99 -10.46 -2.76
CA GLU A 50 -2.94 -10.47 -1.65
C GLU A 50 -2.67 -9.29 -0.71
N LEU A 51 -3.54 -8.28 -0.72
CA LEU A 51 -3.45 -7.15 0.19
C LEU A 51 -4.06 -7.50 1.56
N ARG A 52 -3.22 -7.55 2.59
CA ARG A 52 -3.64 -7.81 3.98
C ARG A 52 -3.44 -6.59 4.86
N VAL A 53 -4.54 -5.92 5.20
CA VAL A 53 -4.52 -4.78 6.11
C VAL A 53 -4.73 -5.29 7.54
N ARG A 54 -3.77 -5.06 8.42
CA ARG A 54 -3.94 -5.26 9.87
C ARG A 54 -4.15 -3.91 10.52
N GLY A 55 -5.17 -3.80 11.38
CA GLY A 55 -5.36 -2.61 12.19
C GLY A 55 -4.13 -2.37 13.06
N THR A 56 -3.43 -1.26 12.84
CA THR A 56 -2.43 -0.76 13.79
C THR A 56 -3.21 -0.03 14.87
N ARG A 57 -3.09 -0.46 16.13
CA ARG A 57 -3.64 0.28 17.28
C ARG A 57 -3.09 1.71 17.31
#